data_AF-A0A7S2M1L7-F1
#
_entry.id   AF-A0A7S2M1L7-F1
#
_cell.length_a   1.000
_cell.length_b   1.000
_cell.length_c   1.000
_cell.angle_alpha   90.00
_cell.angle_beta   90.00
_cell.angle_gamma   90.00
#
_symmetry.space_group_name_H-M   'P 1'
#
loop_
_entity.id
_entity.type
_entity.pdbx_description
1 polymer ?
#
loop_
_entity_poly.entity_id
_entity_poly.type
_entity_poly.pdbx_seq_one_letter_code
_entity_poly.pdbx_strand_id
1 'polypeptide(L)'
;WPDYYSDIFCYNIDYDDGRRKGYRYRFCRRLCEDRRYRLLGIILVVGTVAIYVTSFWHRDKQPLNITEAPLEMREQSERYEMAATTYHPSSYGRNDGWTGTSYLAAMDFCLKRNKNIPCPYEAYCPLGDGGMPLGGFKDEHEGSWAPFFSEGSVNEWVSLSRDNPCEKYSTRFDEKPSWGLTGRDAEGFTRHVSCCLNVKGGADSTLNNEKSSDFIARPPLLEEDLEKVKPGNP
;
A
#
# COMPACT_ATOMS: atom_id res chain seq x y z
N TRP A 1 -15.73 25.83 54.96
CA TRP A 1 -16.04 27.08 54.26
C TRP A 1 -17.16 26.81 53.28
N PRO A 2 -18.32 27.48 53.45
CA PRO A 2 -19.60 27.11 52.86
C PRO A 2 -20.03 28.01 51.69
N ASP A 3 -21.23 27.72 51.17
CA ASP A 3 -22.22 28.58 50.49
C ASP A 3 -22.12 28.84 48.98
N TYR A 4 -22.98 28.17 48.20
CA TYR A 4 -23.65 28.81 47.05
C TYR A 4 -24.99 28.13 46.68
N TYR A 5 -26.05 28.95 46.65
CA TYR A 5 -27.44 28.74 46.27
C TYR A 5 -28.48 28.25 47.29
N SER A 6 -29.10 29.26 47.91
CA SER A 6 -30.39 29.25 48.60
C SER A 6 -31.33 30.24 47.90
N ASP A 7 -32.20 29.79 46.98
CA ASP A 7 -33.19 30.65 46.32
C ASP A 7 -34.43 29.88 45.82
N ILE A 8 -35.13 29.13 46.68
CA ILE A 8 -36.45 28.54 46.29
C ILE A 8 -37.57 28.67 47.33
N PHE A 9 -37.35 29.18 48.54
CA PHE A 9 -38.44 29.25 49.52
C PHE A 9 -38.51 30.60 50.25
N CYS A 10 -39.41 31.46 49.79
CA CYS A 10 -39.92 32.58 50.57
C CYS A 10 -40.80 32.05 51.71
N TYR A 11 -40.21 31.77 52.87
CA TYR A 11 -40.95 31.66 54.13
C TYR A 11 -40.48 32.78 55.05
N ASN A 12 -41.31 33.80 55.24
CA ASN A 12 -41.20 34.68 56.40
C ASN A 12 -41.89 33.96 57.57
N ILE A 13 -41.10 33.62 58.60
CA ILE A 13 -41.61 33.15 59.89
C ILE A 13 -41.37 34.29 60.88
N ASP A 14 -42.41 35.10 61.11
CA ASP A 14 -42.47 35.97 62.28
C ASP A 14 -42.91 35.12 63.47
N TYR A 15 -42.04 35.00 64.49
CA TYR A 15 -42.40 34.43 65.79
C TYR A 15 -42.87 35.57 66.70
N ASP A 16 -44.18 35.66 66.93
CA ASP A 16 -44.77 36.56 67.93
C ASP A 16 -45.12 35.74 69.18
N ASP A 17 -44.45 36.06 70.29
CA ASP A 17 -44.59 35.39 71.58
C ASP A 17 -45.80 35.95 72.34
N GLY A 18 -46.79 35.10 72.55
CA GLY A 18 -47.87 35.38 73.51
C GLY A 18 -49.20 35.87 72.93
N ARG A 19 -50.16 34.94 72.92
CA ARG A 19 -51.65 35.09 72.89
C ARG A 19 -52.34 35.02 71.52
N ARG A 20 -53.13 33.94 71.39
CA ARG A 20 -54.43 33.78 70.69
C ARG A 20 -54.63 34.56 69.37
N LYS A 21 -54.68 33.85 68.24
CA LYS A 21 -55.89 33.68 67.36
C LYS A 21 -55.55 32.96 66.05
N GLY A 22 -56.59 32.38 65.43
CA GLY A 22 -56.53 31.35 64.41
C GLY A 22 -56.00 31.74 63.02
N TYR A 23 -55.56 30.70 62.31
CA TYR A 23 -54.98 30.79 60.98
C TYR A 23 -56.06 30.82 59.90
N ARG A 24 -56.00 31.84 59.03
CA ARG A 24 -56.86 32.01 57.87
C ARG A 24 -55.99 31.91 56.61
N TYR A 25 -56.05 30.76 55.93
CA TYR A 25 -55.30 30.55 54.69
C TYR A 25 -55.88 31.40 53.55
N ARG A 26 -55.08 32.31 52.97
CA ARG A 26 -55.36 32.89 51.64
C ARG A 26 -54.50 32.17 50.60
N PHE A 27 -55.15 31.39 49.76
CA PHE A 27 -54.54 30.74 48.60
C PHE A 27 -54.23 31.80 47.53
N CYS A 28 -52.94 32.05 47.24
CA CYS A 28 -52.53 32.87 46.09
C CYS A 28 -52.74 32.07 44.79
N ARG A 29 -53.80 32.39 44.05
CA ARG A 29 -54.24 31.65 42.85
C ARG A 29 -53.76 32.23 41.52
N ARG A 30 -52.56 32.85 41.44
CA ARG A 30 -52.12 33.56 40.22
C ARG A 30 -50.79 33.13 39.57
N LEU A 31 -50.14 32.05 40.00
CA LEU A 31 -48.86 31.61 39.42
C LEU A 31 -48.83 30.17 38.89
N CYS A 32 -49.99 29.60 38.50
CA CYS A 32 -50.07 28.18 38.07
C CYS A 32 -50.23 27.94 36.57
N GLU A 33 -50.47 28.96 35.73
CA GLU A 33 -50.69 28.75 34.29
C GLU A 33 -49.40 28.77 33.45
N ASP A 34 -48.36 29.50 33.86
CA ASP A 34 -47.17 29.71 33.02
C ASP A 34 -46.13 28.56 33.10
N ARG A 35 -46.20 27.72 34.15
CA ARG A 35 -45.30 26.56 34.29
C ARG A 35 -45.69 25.36 33.42
N ARG A 36 -46.97 25.23 33.04
CA ARG A 36 -47.43 24.08 32.23
C ARG A 36 -46.92 24.17 30.79
N TYR A 37 -46.89 25.36 30.21
CA TYR A 37 -46.41 25.57 28.84
C TYR A 37 -44.89 25.40 28.73
N ARG A 38 -44.12 25.84 29.74
CA ARG A 38 -42.66 25.63 29.75
C ARG A 38 -42.26 24.16 29.87
N LEU A 39 -43.00 23.36 30.66
CA LEU A 39 -42.71 21.93 30.80
C LEU A 39 -43.05 21.15 29.51
N LEU A 40 -44.18 21.47 28.86
CA LEU A 40 -44.59 20.87 27.58
C LEU A 40 -43.61 21.21 26.45
N GLY A 41 -43.10 22.44 26.41
CA GLY A 41 -42.09 22.86 25.44
C GLY A 41 -40.77 22.06 25.56
N ILE A 42 -40.29 21.83 26.79
CA ILE A 42 -39.06 21.05 27.02
C ILE A 42 -39.25 19.59 26.61
N ILE A 43 -40.40 18.98 26.93
CA ILE A 43 -40.68 17.59 26.57
C ILE A 43 -40.72 17.39 25.04
N LEU A 44 -41.29 18.33 24.28
CA LEU A 44 -41.32 18.26 22.82
C LEU A 44 -39.92 18.42 22.20
N VAL A 45 -39.08 19.30 22.74
CA VAL A 45 -37.70 19.49 22.25
C VAL A 45 -36.84 18.26 22.56
N VAL A 46 -36.89 17.75 23.80
CA VAL A 46 -36.13 16.55 24.17
C VAL A 46 -36.62 15.32 23.39
N GLY A 47 -37.94 15.18 23.20
CA GLY A 47 -38.52 14.09 22.41
C GLY A 47 -38.08 14.11 20.95
N THR A 48 -38.11 15.29 20.30
CA THR A 48 -37.66 15.42 18.91
C THR A 48 -36.15 15.18 18.77
N VAL A 49 -35.32 15.69 19.68
CA VAL A 49 -33.87 15.40 19.70
C VAL A 49 -33.60 13.92 19.90
N ALA A 50 -34.31 13.24 20.81
CA ALA A 50 -34.15 11.79 21.01
C ALA A 50 -34.54 10.98 19.76
N ILE A 51 -35.61 11.37 19.06
CA ILE A 51 -36.01 10.74 17.80
C ILE A 51 -34.96 10.98 16.71
N TYR A 52 -34.43 12.20 16.57
CA TYR A 52 -33.38 12.50 15.61
C TYR A 52 -32.09 11.71 15.90
N VAL A 53 -31.68 11.65 17.17
CA VAL A 53 -30.50 10.89 17.61
C VAL A 53 -30.71 9.40 17.33
N THR A 54 -31.82 8.80 17.76
CA THR A 54 -32.07 7.37 17.50
C THR A 54 -32.17 7.04 16.00
N SER A 55 -32.74 7.94 15.19
CA SER A 55 -32.78 7.78 13.72
C SER A 55 -31.38 7.86 13.09
N PHE A 56 -30.52 8.75 13.59
CA PHE A 56 -29.15 8.92 13.13
C PHE A 56 -28.28 7.70 13.48
N TRP A 57 -28.37 7.21 14.73
CA TRP A 57 -27.66 6.01 15.17
C TRP A 57 -28.10 4.72 14.45
N HIS A 58 -29.30 4.69 13.86
CA HIS A 58 -29.79 3.51 13.15
C HIS A 58 -29.44 3.49 11.65
N ARG A 59 -28.98 4.61 11.07
CA ARG A 59 -28.68 4.71 9.63
C ARG A 59 -27.28 4.21 9.25
N ASP A 60 -26.35 4.12 10.20
CA ASP A 60 -24.95 3.76 9.92
C ASP A 60 -24.65 2.26 10.09
N LYS A 61 -25.65 1.41 10.34
CA LYS A 61 -25.48 -0.05 10.44
C LYS A 61 -25.81 -0.79 9.14
N GLN A 62 -25.39 -0.26 7.99
CA GLN A 62 -25.13 -1.17 6.88
C GLN A 62 -23.87 -1.96 7.25
N PRO A 63 -23.93 -3.30 7.34
CA PRO A 63 -22.71 -4.08 7.44
C PRO A 63 -21.96 -3.87 6.12
N LEU A 64 -20.83 -3.18 6.18
CA LEU A 64 -19.83 -3.21 5.11
C LEU A 64 -19.53 -4.69 4.86
N ASN A 65 -19.91 -5.17 3.68
CA ASN A 65 -19.61 -6.52 3.23
C ASN A 65 -18.11 -6.57 2.92
N ILE A 66 -17.30 -6.87 3.95
CA ILE A 66 -15.82 -6.80 3.94
C ILE A 66 -15.18 -7.89 3.05
N THR A 67 -15.94 -8.70 2.31
CA THR A 67 -15.40 -9.92 1.68
C THR A 67 -14.79 -9.76 0.29
N GLU A 68 -14.82 -8.59 -0.36
CA GLU A 68 -14.25 -8.46 -1.70
C GLU A 68 -13.43 -7.18 -1.82
N ALA A 69 -12.14 -7.28 -1.47
CA ALA A 69 -11.16 -6.37 -2.06
C ALA A 69 -11.35 -6.40 -3.59
N PRO A 70 -11.43 -5.24 -4.26
CA PRO A 70 -11.46 -5.16 -5.72
C PRO A 70 -10.53 -6.18 -6.39
N LEU A 71 -11.05 -6.90 -7.39
CA LEU A 71 -10.36 -7.95 -8.14
C LEU A 71 -8.94 -7.53 -8.56
N GLU A 72 -8.80 -6.27 -8.96
CA GLU A 72 -7.53 -5.67 -9.37
C GLU A 72 -6.48 -5.66 -8.26
N MET A 73 -6.85 -5.34 -7.02
CA MET A 73 -5.91 -5.38 -5.89
C MET A 73 -5.46 -6.82 -5.57
N ARG A 74 -6.35 -7.81 -5.76
CA ARG A 74 -6.00 -9.22 -5.59
C ARG A 74 -5.00 -9.66 -6.65
N GLU A 75 -5.27 -9.38 -7.92
CA GLU A 75 -4.35 -9.71 -9.02
C GLU A 75 -2.97 -9.05 -8.84
N GLN A 76 -2.94 -7.77 -8.45
CA GLN A 76 -1.68 -7.09 -8.16
C GLN A 76 -0.91 -7.80 -7.03
N SER A 77 -1.58 -8.14 -5.94
CA SER A 77 -0.96 -8.85 -4.81
C SER A 77 -0.40 -10.22 -5.21
N GLU A 78 -1.12 -10.97 -6.04
CA GLU A 78 -0.68 -12.26 -6.57
C GLU A 78 0.58 -12.12 -7.43
N ARG A 79 0.69 -11.05 -8.25
CA ARG A 79 1.90 -10.78 -9.06
C ARG A 79 3.12 -10.50 -8.18
N TYR A 80 2.97 -9.72 -7.10
CA TYR A 80 4.08 -9.49 -6.16
C TYR A 80 4.48 -10.78 -5.44
N GLU A 81 3.50 -11.57 -4.98
CA GLU A 81 3.75 -12.83 -4.31
C GLU A 81 4.46 -13.82 -5.24
N MET A 82 4.02 -13.92 -6.49
CA MET A 82 4.66 -14.75 -7.51
C MET A 82 6.10 -14.32 -7.76
N ALA A 83 6.39 -13.02 -7.88
CA ALA A 83 7.76 -12.54 -8.06
C ALA A 83 8.65 -12.85 -6.84
N ALA A 84 8.14 -12.62 -5.62
CA ALA A 84 8.87 -12.88 -4.38
C ALA A 84 9.19 -14.38 -4.20
N THR A 85 8.24 -15.26 -4.51
CA THR A 85 8.38 -16.71 -4.38
C THR A 85 9.14 -17.35 -5.53
N THR A 86 9.09 -16.79 -6.75
CA THR A 86 9.81 -17.33 -7.91
C THR A 86 11.29 -16.96 -7.87
N TYR A 87 11.60 -15.70 -7.54
CA TYR A 87 12.96 -15.18 -7.67
C TYR A 87 13.74 -15.14 -6.36
N HIS A 88 13.05 -15.20 -5.21
CA HIS A 88 13.63 -15.09 -3.87
C HIS A 88 14.68 -13.95 -3.74
N PRO A 89 14.29 -12.70 -4.07
CA PRO A 89 15.24 -11.60 -4.15
C PRO A 89 15.81 -11.26 -2.77
N SER A 90 17.14 -11.14 -2.70
CA SER A 90 17.84 -10.60 -1.54
C SER A 90 18.29 -9.18 -1.87
N SER A 91 17.68 -8.18 -1.24
CA SER A 91 18.03 -6.77 -1.43
C SER A 91 19.15 -6.35 -0.50
N TYR A 92 20.07 -5.53 -1.02
CA TYR A 92 21.26 -5.03 -0.32
C TYR A 92 21.43 -3.54 -0.59
N GLY A 93 21.74 -2.78 0.46
CA GLY A 93 22.16 -1.39 0.39
C GLY A 93 23.58 -1.18 0.90
N ARG A 94 23.97 0.10 1.08
CA ARG A 94 25.29 0.47 1.64
C ARG A 94 25.58 -0.18 2.99
N ASN A 95 24.57 -0.29 3.85
CA ASN A 95 24.69 -0.89 5.18
C ASN A 95 24.87 -2.42 5.14
N ASP A 96 24.54 -3.06 4.02
CA ASP A 96 24.69 -4.51 3.81
C ASP A 96 25.99 -4.88 3.06
N GLY A 97 26.87 -3.89 2.86
CA GLY A 97 28.17 -4.03 2.23
C GLY A 97 28.17 -3.83 0.71
N TRP A 98 27.06 -3.40 0.11
CA TRP A 98 27.03 -3.03 -1.31
C TRP A 98 27.68 -1.65 -1.50
N THR A 99 28.87 -1.60 -2.09
CA THR A 99 29.59 -0.34 -2.38
C THR A 99 29.83 -0.13 -3.88
N GLY A 100 29.26 -0.99 -4.73
CA GLY A 100 29.45 -0.88 -6.17
C GLY A 100 28.61 0.24 -6.78
N THR A 101 29.08 0.73 -7.92
CA THR A 101 28.44 1.78 -8.72
C THR A 101 28.34 1.44 -10.21
N SER A 102 28.89 0.29 -10.61
CA SER A 102 28.88 -0.20 -11.99
C SER A 102 28.15 -1.55 -12.10
N TYR A 103 27.74 -1.89 -13.32
CA TYR A 103 27.06 -3.13 -13.64
C TYR A 103 27.92 -4.35 -13.30
N LEU A 104 29.22 -4.30 -13.64
CA LEU A 104 30.16 -5.38 -13.31
C LEU A 104 30.37 -5.52 -11.80
N ALA A 105 30.36 -4.42 -11.04
CA ALA A 105 30.44 -4.49 -9.59
C ALA A 105 29.22 -5.22 -9.00
N ALA A 106 28.02 -5.00 -9.57
CA ALA A 106 26.81 -5.70 -9.13
C ALA A 106 26.84 -7.19 -9.45
N MET A 107 27.35 -7.56 -10.63
CA MET A 107 27.59 -8.96 -10.98
C MET A 107 28.53 -9.63 -9.97
N ASP A 108 29.70 -9.03 -9.72
CA ASP A 108 30.69 -9.56 -8.76
C ASP A 108 30.12 -9.65 -7.33
N PHE A 109 29.37 -8.63 -6.90
CA PHE A 109 28.73 -8.62 -5.58
C PHE A 109 27.71 -9.76 -5.44
N CYS A 110 26.82 -9.95 -6.41
CA CYS A 110 25.84 -11.03 -6.36
C CYS A 110 26.50 -12.42 -6.46
N LEU A 111 27.54 -12.58 -7.29
CA LEU A 111 28.25 -13.84 -7.42
C LEU A 111 28.90 -14.27 -6.09
N LYS A 112 29.42 -13.32 -5.32
CA LYS A 112 29.96 -13.56 -3.96
C LYS A 112 28.87 -13.94 -2.95
N ARG A 113 27.60 -13.62 -3.21
CA ARG A 113 26.44 -13.98 -2.40
C ARG A 113 25.77 -15.23 -2.97
N ASN A 114 26.30 -16.41 -2.62
CA ASN A 114 25.74 -17.71 -3.00
C ASN A 114 25.68 -18.00 -4.51
N LYS A 115 26.61 -17.45 -5.31
CA LYS A 115 26.60 -17.58 -6.77
C LYS A 115 25.32 -17.02 -7.41
N ASN A 116 24.71 -16.03 -6.77
CA ASN A 116 23.55 -15.33 -7.31
C ASN A 116 23.97 -14.39 -8.45
N ILE A 117 22.98 -13.90 -9.18
CA ILE A 117 23.13 -12.86 -10.18
C ILE A 117 22.23 -11.67 -9.82
N PRO A 118 22.46 -10.46 -10.36
CA PRO A 118 21.49 -9.39 -10.28
C PRO A 118 20.11 -9.89 -10.72
N CYS A 119 19.09 -9.54 -9.96
CA CYS A 119 17.73 -9.98 -10.23
C CYS A 119 17.25 -9.56 -11.63
N PRO A 120 16.37 -10.34 -12.28
CA PRO A 120 15.74 -9.92 -13.53
C PRO A 120 14.75 -8.77 -13.30
N TYR A 121 14.32 -8.12 -14.37
CA TYR A 121 13.41 -6.98 -14.30
C TYR A 121 12.10 -7.32 -13.58
N GLU A 122 11.54 -8.50 -13.85
CA GLU A 122 10.27 -8.98 -13.29
C GLU A 122 10.34 -9.18 -11.77
N ALA A 123 11.53 -9.39 -11.22
CA ALA A 123 11.75 -9.50 -9.79
C ALA A 123 11.75 -8.13 -9.09
N TYR A 124 12.29 -7.10 -9.74
CA TYR A 124 12.20 -5.73 -9.22
C TYR A 124 10.81 -5.14 -9.43
N CYS A 125 10.19 -5.41 -10.58
CA CYS A 125 9.01 -4.71 -11.06
C CYS A 125 7.92 -5.67 -11.53
N PRO A 126 7.22 -6.34 -10.59
CA PRO A 126 6.25 -7.37 -10.93
C PRO A 126 5.07 -6.85 -11.76
N LEU A 127 4.73 -5.56 -11.60
CA LEU A 127 3.68 -4.87 -12.36
C LEU A 127 4.18 -4.19 -13.65
N GLY A 128 5.50 -4.12 -13.87
CA GLY A 128 6.12 -3.42 -14.98
C GLY A 128 6.32 -1.92 -14.73
N ASP A 129 6.44 -1.17 -15.82
CA ASP A 129 6.70 0.28 -15.81
C ASP A 129 5.63 1.06 -15.03
N GLY A 130 6.05 2.01 -14.19
CA GLY A 130 5.18 2.78 -13.31
C GLY A 130 4.70 2.01 -12.06
N GLY A 131 4.92 0.70 -11.98
CA GLY A 131 4.57 -0.12 -10.84
C GLY A 131 5.46 0.12 -9.62
N MET A 132 4.95 -0.13 -8.42
CA MET A 132 5.79 -0.09 -7.21
C MET A 132 6.86 -1.19 -7.28
N PRO A 133 8.14 -0.90 -6.95
CA PRO A 133 9.15 -1.94 -6.89
C PRO A 133 8.87 -2.95 -5.77
N LEU A 134 9.22 -4.21 -6.00
CA LEU A 134 9.22 -5.24 -4.95
C LEU A 134 10.21 -4.82 -3.85
N GLY A 135 9.74 -4.78 -2.60
CA GLY A 135 10.51 -4.24 -1.47
C GLY A 135 10.35 -2.73 -1.24
N GLY A 136 9.46 -2.09 -2.01
CA GLY A 136 9.08 -0.68 -1.88
C GLY A 136 10.07 0.29 -2.54
N PHE A 137 9.69 1.57 -2.55
CA PHE A 137 10.51 2.62 -3.12
C PHE A 137 11.82 2.83 -2.34
N LYS A 138 12.88 3.16 -3.08
CA LYS A 138 14.20 3.50 -2.56
C LYS A 138 14.55 4.89 -3.08
N ASP A 139 14.14 5.94 -2.37
CA ASP A 139 14.43 7.30 -2.81
C ASP A 139 15.84 7.72 -2.40
N GLU A 140 16.57 8.34 -3.33
CA GLU A 140 17.88 8.97 -3.11
C GLU A 140 17.88 10.32 -3.82
N HIS A 141 18.86 11.19 -3.53
CA HIS A 141 18.86 12.59 -3.98
C HIS A 141 18.77 12.77 -5.50
N GLU A 142 19.32 11.84 -6.28
CA GLU A 142 19.37 11.90 -7.76
C GLU A 142 18.56 10.74 -8.41
N GLY A 143 17.56 10.25 -7.69
CA GLY A 143 16.87 9.02 -8.04
C GLY A 143 17.65 7.79 -7.61
N SER A 144 17.13 6.61 -7.91
CA SER A 144 17.71 5.35 -7.44
C SER A 144 17.64 4.32 -8.53
N TRP A 145 18.81 3.87 -8.99
CA TRP A 145 18.97 2.97 -10.10
C TRP A 145 19.60 1.68 -9.61
N ALA A 146 18.89 0.56 -9.86
CA ALA A 146 19.39 -0.76 -9.56
C ALA A 146 19.70 -1.51 -10.87
N PRO A 147 20.84 -2.22 -10.93
CA PRO A 147 21.17 -3.03 -12.09
C PRO A 147 20.32 -4.30 -12.09
N PHE A 148 19.85 -4.69 -13.26
CA PHE A 148 19.10 -5.93 -13.44
C PHE A 148 19.69 -6.79 -14.56
N PHE A 149 19.48 -8.10 -14.45
CA PHE A 149 19.89 -9.04 -15.48
C PHE A 149 18.81 -9.14 -16.57
N SER A 150 19.22 -9.08 -17.83
CA SER A 150 18.34 -9.26 -18.97
C SER A 150 19.00 -10.19 -19.98
N GLU A 151 18.25 -11.12 -20.55
CA GLU A 151 18.79 -12.06 -21.53
C GLU A 151 19.15 -11.33 -22.82
N GLY A 152 20.41 -11.48 -23.24
CA GLY A 152 20.93 -10.81 -24.43
C GLY A 152 21.25 -9.32 -24.25
N SER A 153 21.11 -8.77 -23.03
CA SER A 153 21.45 -7.37 -22.76
C SER A 153 22.23 -7.21 -21.45
N VAL A 154 23.28 -6.38 -21.49
CA VAL A 154 24.10 -6.02 -20.33
C VAL A 154 23.96 -4.53 -20.02
N ASN A 155 24.36 -4.12 -18.81
CA ASN A 155 24.32 -2.72 -18.39
C ASN A 155 22.90 -2.11 -18.43
N GLU A 156 21.92 -2.91 -18.01
CA GLU A 156 20.53 -2.49 -17.86
C GLU A 156 20.25 -2.07 -16.42
N TRP A 157 19.44 -1.01 -16.28
CA TRP A 157 19.15 -0.37 -15.00
C TRP A 157 17.66 -0.03 -14.91
N VAL A 158 17.09 -0.25 -13.74
CA VAL A 158 15.70 0.05 -13.41
C VAL A 158 15.65 1.05 -12.27
N SER A 159 14.73 2.01 -12.36
CA SER A 159 14.52 2.98 -11.31
C SER A 159 13.68 2.38 -10.17
N LEU A 160 14.12 2.61 -8.93
CA LEU A 160 13.44 2.25 -7.70
C LEU A 160 12.85 3.47 -6.97
N SER A 161 12.98 4.67 -7.54
CA SER A 161 12.48 5.92 -6.96
C SER A 161 10.95 6.02 -7.05
N ARG A 162 10.35 6.94 -6.29
CA ARG A 162 8.93 7.32 -6.46
C ARG A 162 8.64 8.16 -7.69
N ASP A 163 9.61 8.92 -8.17
CA ASP A 163 9.39 9.87 -9.27
C ASP A 163 9.20 9.17 -10.61
N ASN A 164 9.89 8.04 -10.79
CA ASN A 164 9.82 7.25 -12.00
C ASN A 164 9.98 5.76 -11.68
N PRO A 165 8.99 5.15 -11.01
CA PRO A 165 9.13 3.81 -10.48
C PRO A 165 9.12 2.78 -11.60
N CYS A 166 10.02 1.81 -11.52
CA CYS A 166 10.11 0.69 -12.45
C CYS A 166 10.37 1.04 -13.92
N GLU A 167 10.73 2.29 -14.21
CA GLU A 167 11.16 2.72 -15.54
C GLU A 167 12.58 2.24 -15.82
N LYS A 168 12.80 1.74 -17.05
CA LYS A 168 14.14 1.30 -17.51
C LYS A 168 14.94 2.50 -18.01
N TYR A 169 16.21 2.57 -17.63
CA TYR A 169 17.10 3.65 -18.09
C TYR A 169 17.20 3.70 -19.62
N SER A 170 17.36 2.53 -20.25
CA SER A 170 17.46 2.39 -21.70
C SER A 170 16.21 2.85 -22.45
N THR A 171 15.02 2.69 -21.85
CA THR A 171 13.77 3.21 -22.42
C THR A 171 13.66 4.73 -22.25
N ARG A 172 14.08 5.25 -21.09
CA ARG A 172 13.98 6.68 -20.78
C ARG A 172 14.92 7.55 -21.61
N PHE A 173 16.14 7.07 -21.84
CA PHE A 173 17.21 7.85 -22.48
C PHE A 173 17.59 7.36 -23.87
N ASP A 174 16.92 6.30 -24.37
CA ASP A 174 17.21 5.64 -25.65
C ASP A 174 18.67 5.14 -25.78
N GLU A 175 19.37 5.02 -24.65
CA GLU A 175 20.74 4.54 -24.55
C GLU A 175 21.03 3.92 -23.18
N LYS A 176 22.13 3.17 -23.09
CA LYS A 176 22.59 2.60 -21.82
C LYS A 176 23.53 3.59 -21.10
N PRO A 177 23.51 3.64 -19.77
CA PRO A 177 24.31 4.61 -19.04
C PRO A 177 25.81 4.29 -19.15
N SER A 178 26.61 5.28 -19.55
CA SER A 178 28.07 5.17 -19.57
C SER A 178 28.67 5.04 -18.17
N TRP A 179 28.05 5.67 -17.17
CA TRP A 179 28.39 5.50 -15.76
C TRP A 179 28.17 4.06 -15.27
N GLY A 180 27.25 3.30 -15.87
CA GLY A 180 27.05 1.90 -15.53
C GLY A 180 28.23 0.99 -15.91
N LEU A 181 29.09 1.43 -16.84
CA LEU A 181 30.32 0.73 -17.20
C LEU A 181 31.51 1.17 -16.34
N THR A 182 31.60 2.47 -16.05
CA THR A 182 32.77 3.08 -15.38
C THR A 182 32.61 3.20 -13.87
N GLY A 183 31.38 3.28 -13.37
CA GLY A 183 31.03 3.56 -11.99
C GLY A 183 31.29 5.01 -11.54
N ARG A 184 31.68 5.91 -12.44
CA ARG A 184 32.04 7.29 -12.11
C ARG A 184 30.79 8.13 -11.84
N ASP A 185 30.84 8.95 -10.80
CA ASP A 185 29.77 9.90 -10.40
C ASP A 185 28.39 9.25 -10.16
N ALA A 186 28.37 7.93 -9.92
CA ALA A 186 27.13 7.17 -9.77
C ALA A 186 26.83 6.75 -8.32
N GLU A 187 27.66 7.13 -7.35
CA GLU A 187 27.51 6.71 -5.95
C GLU A 187 26.15 7.12 -5.38
N GLY A 188 25.70 8.34 -5.69
CA GLY A 188 24.50 8.95 -5.11
C GLY A 188 23.19 8.25 -5.44
N PHE A 189 23.13 7.50 -6.55
CA PHE A 189 21.90 6.88 -7.05
C PHE A 189 22.01 5.37 -7.30
N THR A 190 23.19 4.75 -7.18
CA THR A 190 23.37 3.28 -7.35
C THR A 190 23.48 2.54 -6.02
N ARG A 191 22.73 3.01 -5.01
CA ARG A 191 22.90 2.61 -3.60
C ARG A 191 22.24 1.28 -3.23
N HIS A 192 21.50 0.68 -4.16
CA HIS A 192 20.70 -0.53 -3.93
C HIS A 192 20.93 -1.56 -5.04
N VAL A 193 20.97 -2.83 -4.65
CA VAL A 193 21.04 -3.97 -5.58
C VAL A 193 20.25 -5.14 -4.99
N SER A 194 19.56 -5.89 -5.84
CA SER A 194 18.93 -7.16 -5.47
C SER A 194 19.59 -8.31 -6.22
N CYS A 195 19.92 -9.37 -5.49
CA CYS A 195 20.50 -10.59 -6.04
C CYS A 195 19.48 -11.73 -5.97
N CYS A 196 19.34 -12.47 -7.06
CA CYS A 196 18.41 -13.58 -7.22
C CYS A 196 19.16 -14.86 -7.59
N LEU A 197 18.59 -16.01 -7.25
CA LEU A 197 19.10 -17.30 -7.70
C LEU A 197 19.06 -17.36 -9.22
N ASN A 198 20.13 -17.86 -9.83
CA ASN A 198 20.12 -18.13 -11.25
C ASN A 198 19.28 -19.39 -11.51
N VAL A 199 17.96 -19.22 -11.65
CA VAL A 199 17.01 -20.31 -11.88
C VAL A 199 17.35 -21.09 -13.17
N LYS A 200 18.05 -20.47 -14.12
CA LYS A 200 18.50 -21.12 -15.37
C LYS A 200 19.79 -21.94 -15.24
N GLY A 201 20.52 -21.82 -14.12
CA GLY A 201 21.71 -22.63 -13.79
C GLY A 201 21.47 -23.68 -12.70
N GLY A 202 20.26 -23.72 -12.13
CA GLY A 202 19.89 -24.58 -10.99
C GLY A 202 19.19 -25.89 -11.35
N ALA A 203 19.21 -26.30 -12.62
CA ALA A 203 18.81 -27.65 -13.03
C ALA A 203 19.95 -28.68 -12.85
N ASP A 204 21.01 -28.35 -12.10
CA ASP A 204 22.05 -29.30 -11.70
C ASP A 204 22.59 -28.98 -10.31
N SER A 205 21.74 -29.14 -9.29
CA SER A 205 22.17 -29.51 -7.95
C SER A 205 21.00 -30.11 -7.18
N THR A 206 20.54 -31.27 -7.62
CA THR A 206 20.04 -32.43 -6.83
C THR A 206 19.26 -33.34 -7.78
N LEU A 207 19.94 -34.18 -8.55
CA LEU A 207 19.39 -35.42 -9.08
C LEU A 207 20.52 -36.44 -9.20
N ASN A 208 20.89 -36.99 -8.05
CA ASN A 208 21.44 -38.35 -8.04
C ASN A 208 20.37 -39.27 -8.65
N ASN A 209 20.77 -40.01 -9.69
CA ASN A 209 20.11 -41.22 -10.20
C ASN A 209 18.59 -41.16 -10.37
N GLU A 210 18.12 -40.91 -11.59
CA GLU A 210 17.47 -41.97 -12.39
C GLU A 210 17.17 -41.50 -13.81
N LYS A 211 17.85 -42.18 -14.74
CA LYS A 211 17.43 -42.54 -16.09
C LYS A 211 15.90 -42.46 -16.32
N SER A 212 15.44 -41.50 -17.12
CA SER A 212 14.35 -41.76 -18.07
C SER A 212 14.42 -40.79 -19.23
N SER A 213 14.73 -41.34 -20.40
CA SER A 213 14.45 -40.76 -21.69
C SER A 213 12.97 -40.42 -21.81
N ASP A 214 12.63 -39.20 -22.19
CA ASP A 214 11.55 -39.03 -23.15
C ASP A 214 11.70 -37.76 -23.96
N PHE A 215 11.81 -37.99 -25.26
CA PHE A 215 11.81 -36.99 -26.31
C PHE A 215 10.39 -36.41 -26.42
N ILE A 216 10.20 -35.13 -26.09
CA ILE A 216 9.03 -34.40 -26.59
C ILE A 216 9.41 -33.83 -27.96
N ALA A 217 8.90 -34.49 -28.99
CA ALA A 217 9.05 -34.12 -30.38
C ALA A 217 8.54 -32.69 -30.64
N ARG A 218 9.29 -31.97 -31.47
CA ARG A 218 8.95 -30.68 -32.04
C ARG A 218 7.68 -30.83 -32.92
N PRO A 219 6.66 -29.96 -32.78
CA PRO A 219 5.53 -29.93 -33.69
C PRO A 219 5.99 -29.61 -35.13
N PRO A 220 5.37 -30.21 -36.17
CA PRO A 220 5.69 -29.92 -37.56
C PRO A 220 5.37 -28.45 -37.91
N LEU A 221 6.34 -27.81 -38.59
CA LEU A 221 6.22 -26.48 -39.18
C LEU A 221 5.09 -26.47 -40.21
N LEU A 222 4.19 -25.49 -40.08
CA LEU A 222 3.10 -25.23 -41.01
C LEU A 222 3.69 -24.79 -42.36
N GLU A 223 3.46 -25.58 -43.40
CA GLU A 223 3.81 -25.29 -44.79
C GLU A 223 2.87 -24.22 -45.35
N GLU A 224 3.26 -22.94 -45.26
CA GLU A 224 2.57 -21.84 -45.97
C GLU A 224 3.53 -20.94 -46.79
N ASP A 225 4.71 -21.43 -47.16
CA ASP A 225 5.67 -20.70 -48.03
C ASP A 225 5.86 -21.31 -49.43
N LEU A 226 4.78 -21.85 -50.01
CA LEU A 226 4.73 -22.16 -51.44
C LEU A 226 3.54 -21.45 -52.08
N GLU A 227 3.77 -20.24 -52.58
CA GLU A 227 3.31 -19.79 -53.91
C GLU A 227 3.61 -18.31 -54.12
N LYS A 228 4.74 -18.02 -54.81
CA LYS A 228 4.88 -16.86 -55.70
C LYS A 228 6.08 -17.07 -56.62
N VAL A 229 5.93 -18.01 -57.55
CA VAL A 229 6.68 -18.02 -58.81
C VAL A 229 5.66 -17.93 -59.93
N LYS A 230 5.65 -16.82 -60.66
CA LYS A 230 5.12 -16.75 -62.02
C LYS A 230 6.02 -15.87 -62.91
N PRO A 231 6.01 -16.15 -64.22
CA PRO A 231 7.23 -16.32 -65.00
C PRO A 231 7.63 -15.08 -65.81
N GLY A 232 8.90 -15.06 -66.21
CA GLY A 232 9.39 -14.20 -67.27
C GLY A 232 8.66 -14.46 -68.58
N ASN A 233 8.50 -13.39 -69.35
CA ASN A 233 8.13 -13.43 -70.75
C ASN A 233 9.36 -13.02 -71.59
N PRO A 234 9.47 -13.54 -72.83
CA PRO A 234 10.65 -13.47 -73.69
C PRO A 234 10.99 -12.07 -74.21
#